data_AF-A0A536SPZ0-F1
#
_entry.id   AF-A0A536SPZ0-F1
#
_cell.length_a   1.000
_cell.length_b   1.000
_cell.length_c   1.000
_cell.angle_alpha   90.00
_cell.angle_beta   90.00
_cell.angle_gamma   90.00
#
_symmetry.space_group_name_H-M   'P 1'
#
loop_
_entity.id
_entity.type
_entity.pdbx_description
1 polymer ?
#
loop_
_entity_poly.entity_id
_entity_poly.type
_entity_poly.pdbx_seq_one_letter_code
_entity_poly.pdbx_strand_id
1 'polypeptide(L)'
;MTLRLLNGLSWKALALVAGFCALQALEWVLSPKSGVIGGPAAELAFGFLGRLAVFLITGVTMLITALMVLNAAGRSGRESFVVAAMAVLAGAGASALVRYAVGAVPVGEGPRYMLLIFTSWLGSSAVLVAGYIYYLRAQAAQQEARAADLRRGQLETQQLATRLRLLQAQVEPHFLFNTLSNVRRLCQSDAAAGRAMLGQLTRYLRAALPRMREHETTLAEEIDLVSAYLGLQKIRMGARLETSIEAPEP
;
A
#
# COMPACT_ATOMS: atom_id res chain seq x y z
N MET A 1 -2.07 -3.97 -35.30
CA MET A 1 -0.83 -4.26 -34.53
C MET A 1 -0.19 -2.94 -34.14
N THR A 2 -0.90 -2.17 -33.31
CA THR A 2 -0.58 -0.79 -32.96
C THR A 2 0.59 -0.76 -31.97
N LEU A 3 1.51 0.18 -32.18
CA LEU A 3 2.77 0.35 -31.45
C LEU A 3 2.56 0.47 -29.92
N ARG A 4 2.46 -0.66 -29.22
CA ARG A 4 2.59 -0.72 -27.75
C ARG A 4 3.93 -0.18 -27.26
N LEU A 5 4.94 -0.06 -28.13
CA LEU A 5 6.31 0.40 -27.84
C LEU A 5 6.40 1.82 -27.26
N LEU A 6 5.40 2.68 -27.48
CA LEU A 6 5.41 4.09 -27.04
C LEU A 6 4.63 4.35 -25.74
N ASN A 7 4.02 3.32 -25.13
CA ASN A 7 3.36 3.49 -23.83
C ASN A 7 4.42 3.80 -22.76
N GLY A 8 4.43 5.04 -22.26
CA GLY A 8 5.42 5.54 -21.30
C GLY A 8 6.25 6.72 -21.81
N LEU A 9 6.15 7.07 -23.10
CA LEU A 9 6.75 8.30 -23.62
C LEU A 9 6.02 9.52 -23.06
N SER A 10 6.64 10.23 -22.13
CA SER A 10 6.12 11.49 -21.57
C SER A 10 6.95 12.67 -22.04
N TRP A 11 6.32 13.84 -22.19
CA TRP A 11 7.02 15.10 -22.47
C TRP A 11 8.13 15.40 -21.44
N LYS A 12 7.95 14.95 -20.20
CA LYS A 12 8.95 15.05 -19.13
C LYS A 12 10.18 14.18 -19.41
N ALA A 13 10.01 12.96 -19.92
CA ALA A 13 11.10 12.07 -20.29
C ALA A 13 11.90 12.62 -21.49
N LEU A 14 11.21 13.17 -22.50
CA LEU A 14 11.85 13.84 -23.63
C LEU A 14 12.65 15.08 -23.18
N ALA A 15 12.07 15.90 -22.30
CA ALA A 15 12.75 17.08 -21.76
C ALA A 15 13.99 16.72 -20.91
N LEU A 16 13.92 15.66 -20.10
CA LEU A 16 15.06 15.16 -19.31
C LEU A 16 16.20 14.69 -20.21
N VAL A 17 15.88 13.95 -21.27
CA VAL A 17 16.87 13.47 -22.24
C VAL A 17 17.50 14.64 -22.99
N ALA A 18 16.69 15.58 -23.48
CA ALA A 18 17.19 16.78 -24.16
C ALA A 18 18.07 17.63 -23.24
N GLY A 19 17.67 17.83 -21.97
CA GLY A 19 18.43 18.56 -20.97
C GLY A 19 19.77 17.89 -20.61
N PHE A 20 19.77 16.56 -20.44
CA PHE A 20 21.00 15.80 -20.23
C PHE A 20 21.96 15.89 -21.42
N CYS A 21 21.43 15.81 -22.66
CA CYS A 21 22.23 15.96 -23.87
C CYS A 21 22.83 17.37 -24.00
N ALA A 22 22.07 18.40 -23.65
CA ALA A 22 22.54 19.78 -23.65
C ALA A 22 23.66 20.02 -22.63
N LEU A 23 23.53 19.46 -21.41
CA LEU A 23 24.57 19.53 -20.39
C LEU A 23 25.87 18.84 -20.82
N GLN A 24 25.77 17.65 -21.43
CA GLN A 24 26.93 16.91 -21.94
C GLN A 24 27.62 17.63 -23.11
N ALA A 25 26.84 18.24 -24.01
CA ALA A 25 27.38 19.06 -25.09
C ALA A 25 28.12 20.29 -24.54
N LEU A 26 27.57 20.92 -23.50
CA LEU A 26 28.16 22.09 -22.85
C LEU A 26 29.46 21.72 -22.11
N GLU A 27 29.48 20.61 -21.37
CA GLU A 27 30.67 20.09 -20.68
C GLU A 27 31.83 19.87 -21.65
N TRP A 28 31.56 19.32 -22.84
CA TRP A 28 32.59 19.12 -23.85
C TRP A 28 33.14 20.44 -24.40
N VAL A 29 32.26 21.41 -24.72
CA VAL A 29 32.68 22.72 -25.24
C VAL A 29 33.56 23.46 -24.22
N LEU A 30 33.21 23.35 -22.94
CA LEU A 30 33.97 23.90 -21.82
C LEU A 30 35.22 23.10 -21.43
N SER A 31 35.47 21.94 -22.07
CA SER A 31 36.67 21.14 -21.81
C SER A 31 37.92 21.76 -22.45
N PRO A 32 39.05 21.91 -21.73
CA PRO A 32 40.31 22.44 -22.27
C PRO A 32 40.85 21.68 -23.49
N LYS A 33 40.41 20.43 -23.66
CA LYS A 33 40.80 19.54 -24.76
C LYS A 33 39.99 19.75 -26.04
N SER A 34 38.96 20.60 -26.03
CA SER A 34 38.09 20.84 -27.19
C SER A 34 38.80 21.65 -28.28
N GLY A 35 39.80 22.46 -27.90
CA GLY A 35 40.50 23.38 -28.80
C GLY A 35 39.67 24.58 -29.25
N VAL A 36 38.42 24.71 -28.78
CA VAL A 36 37.47 25.77 -29.17
C VAL A 36 37.42 26.90 -28.12
N ILE A 37 37.94 26.66 -26.92
CA ILE A 37 37.96 27.63 -25.83
C ILE A 37 38.91 28.78 -26.18
N GLY A 38 38.37 30.00 -26.24
CA GLY A 38 39.12 31.21 -26.61
C GLY A 38 39.00 31.60 -28.09
N GLY A 39 38.33 30.80 -28.92
CA GLY A 39 38.02 31.13 -30.31
C GLY A 39 36.80 32.05 -30.48
N PRO A 40 36.48 32.47 -31.73
CA PRO A 40 35.30 33.28 -32.04
C PRO A 40 34.00 32.64 -31.55
N ALA A 41 33.03 33.45 -31.13
CA ALA A 41 31.73 32.96 -30.64
C ALA A 41 31.01 32.03 -31.64
N ALA A 42 31.25 32.22 -32.94
CA ALA A 42 30.74 31.35 -33.99
C ALA A 42 31.31 29.91 -33.90
N GLU A 43 32.62 29.74 -33.67
CA GLU A 43 33.24 28.41 -33.56
C GLU A 43 32.77 27.65 -32.32
N LEU A 44 32.59 28.36 -31.20
CA LEU A 44 31.96 27.83 -29.99
C LEU A 44 30.53 27.34 -30.27
N ALA A 45 29.73 28.14 -30.98
CA ALA A 45 28.35 27.80 -31.32
C ALA A 45 28.27 26.61 -32.29
N PHE A 46 29.10 26.55 -33.32
CA PHE A 46 29.15 25.42 -34.26
C PHE A 46 29.66 24.14 -33.59
N GLY A 47 30.68 24.24 -32.72
CA GLY A 47 31.17 23.12 -31.93
C GLY A 47 30.11 22.58 -30.97
N PHE A 48 29.37 23.46 -30.30
CA PHE A 48 28.24 23.09 -29.44
C PHE A 48 27.13 22.40 -30.24
N LEU A 49 26.67 22.98 -31.35
CA LEU A 49 25.59 22.40 -32.17
C LEU A 49 25.96 21.02 -32.72
N GLY A 50 27.18 20.86 -33.24
CA GLY A 50 27.65 19.58 -33.76
C GLY A 50 27.67 18.49 -32.69
N ARG A 51 28.12 18.82 -31.47
CA ARG A 51 28.13 17.88 -30.34
C ARG A 51 26.74 17.62 -29.79
N LEU A 52 25.90 18.64 -29.69
CA LEU A 52 24.51 18.53 -29.25
C LEU A 52 23.73 17.55 -30.15
N ALA A 53 23.90 17.62 -31.47
CA ALA A 53 23.27 16.69 -32.41
C ALA A 53 23.70 15.24 -32.16
N VAL A 54 25.00 14.99 -31.95
CA VAL A 54 25.53 13.65 -31.62
C VAL A 54 24.99 13.16 -30.28
N PHE A 55 24.93 14.02 -29.26
CA PHE A 55 24.38 13.65 -27.95
C PHE A 55 22.88 13.40 -28.01
N LEU A 56 22.11 14.19 -28.77
CA LEU A 56 20.66 14.00 -28.98
C LEU A 56 20.36 12.63 -29.60
N ILE A 57 21.08 12.23 -30.64
CA ILE A 57 20.91 10.91 -31.25
C ILE A 57 21.13 9.82 -30.19
N THR A 58 22.16 9.98 -29.35
CA THR A 58 22.40 9.02 -28.29
C THR A 58 21.33 9.05 -27.20
N GLY A 59 20.88 10.23 -26.78
CA GLY A 59 19.78 10.38 -25.83
C GLY A 59 18.50 9.72 -26.32
N VAL A 60 18.19 9.81 -27.61
CA VAL A 60 17.05 9.14 -28.24
C VAL A 60 17.21 7.62 -28.20
N THR A 61 18.40 7.07 -28.49
CA THR A 61 18.63 5.62 -28.36
C THR A 61 18.51 5.14 -26.90
N MET A 62 18.93 5.95 -25.92
CA MET A 62 18.75 5.67 -24.49
C MET A 62 17.28 5.67 -24.10
N LEU A 63 16.52 6.64 -24.59
CA LEU A 63 15.10 6.76 -24.33
C LEU A 63 14.34 5.57 -24.92
N ILE A 64 14.66 5.17 -26.15
CA ILE A 64 14.05 4.00 -26.80
C ILE A 64 14.38 2.73 -26.02
N THR A 65 15.63 2.56 -25.58
CA THR A 65 16.06 1.43 -24.76
C THR A 65 15.33 1.41 -23.42
N ALA A 66 15.26 2.56 -22.74
CA ALA A 66 14.53 2.71 -21.48
C ALA A 66 13.04 2.40 -21.66
N LEU A 67 12.40 2.90 -22.71
CA LEU A 67 11.00 2.61 -23.03
C LEU A 67 10.77 1.13 -23.34
N MET A 68 11.68 0.49 -24.08
CA MET A 68 11.60 -0.96 -24.31
C MET A 68 11.73 -1.76 -23.02
N VAL A 69 12.64 -1.38 -22.11
CA VAL A 69 12.79 -2.00 -20.78
C VAL A 69 11.53 -1.79 -19.94
N LEU A 70 11.03 -0.56 -19.87
CA LEU A 70 9.81 -0.22 -19.14
C LEU A 70 8.58 -0.97 -19.66
N ASN A 71 8.49 -1.19 -20.97
CA ASN A 71 7.37 -1.87 -21.59
C ASN A 71 7.49 -3.41 -21.51
N ALA A 72 8.71 -3.95 -21.54
CA ALA A 72 8.98 -5.37 -21.26
C ALA A 72 8.63 -5.75 -19.82
N ALA A 73 8.67 -4.78 -18.90
CA ALA A 73 8.29 -4.94 -17.51
C ALA A 73 6.81 -5.23 -17.26
N GLY A 74 5.93 -4.95 -18.22
CA GLY A 74 4.53 -5.37 -18.16
C GLY A 74 4.36 -6.89 -18.29
N ARG A 75 5.44 -7.65 -18.54
CA ARG A 75 5.49 -9.11 -18.60
C ARG A 75 6.21 -9.63 -17.35
N SER A 76 5.64 -10.59 -16.64
CA SER A 76 6.30 -11.22 -15.48
C SER A 76 7.23 -12.36 -15.93
N GLY A 77 8.40 -12.49 -15.28
CA GLY A 77 9.29 -13.64 -15.44
C GLY A 77 10.60 -13.39 -16.19
N ARG A 78 11.35 -14.48 -16.45
CA ARG A 78 12.70 -14.50 -17.04
C ARG A 78 12.75 -13.81 -18.42
N GLU A 79 11.62 -13.78 -19.13
CA GLU A 79 11.47 -13.15 -20.43
C GLU A 79 11.64 -11.62 -20.38
N SER A 80 11.20 -10.96 -19.31
CA SER A 80 11.35 -9.51 -19.13
C SER A 80 12.83 -9.10 -19.02
N PHE A 81 13.61 -9.92 -18.31
CA PHE A 81 15.06 -9.72 -18.17
C PHE A 81 15.80 -9.92 -19.49
N VAL A 82 15.45 -10.98 -20.25
CA VAL A 82 16.06 -11.25 -21.55
C VAL A 82 15.76 -10.14 -22.55
N VAL A 83 14.51 -9.66 -22.60
CA VAL A 83 14.13 -8.55 -23.48
C VAL A 83 14.84 -7.26 -23.08
N ALA A 84 14.95 -6.96 -21.78
CA ALA A 84 15.70 -5.80 -21.29
C ALA A 84 17.19 -5.88 -21.65
N ALA A 85 17.83 -7.04 -21.45
CA ALA A 85 19.23 -7.26 -21.80
C ALA A 85 19.46 -7.11 -23.31
N MET A 86 18.59 -7.68 -24.15
CA MET A 86 18.66 -7.55 -25.60
C MET A 86 18.45 -6.11 -26.06
N ALA A 87 17.52 -5.36 -25.44
CA ALA A 87 17.30 -3.96 -25.74
C ALA A 87 18.53 -3.10 -25.40
N VAL A 88 19.19 -3.36 -24.25
CA VAL A 88 20.42 -2.68 -23.85
C VAL A 88 21.56 -2.96 -24.83
N LEU A 89 21.74 -4.22 -25.23
CA LEU A 89 22.77 -4.60 -26.20
C LEU A 89 22.52 -3.98 -27.58
N ALA A 90 21.28 -4.02 -28.06
CA ALA A 90 20.90 -3.42 -29.34
C ALA A 90 21.04 -1.89 -29.34
N GLY A 91 20.62 -1.23 -28.25
CA GLY A 91 20.74 0.22 -28.07
C GLY A 91 22.20 0.69 -28.00
N ALA A 92 23.04 -0.02 -27.25
CA ALA A 92 24.47 0.27 -27.16
C ALA A 92 25.17 0.06 -28.51
N GLY A 93 24.86 -1.02 -29.23
CA GLY A 93 25.40 -1.29 -30.56
C GLY A 93 24.99 -0.25 -31.61
N ALA A 94 23.70 0.10 -31.66
CA ALA A 94 23.19 1.12 -32.58
C ALA A 94 23.81 2.50 -32.31
N SER A 95 23.92 2.89 -31.04
CA SER A 95 24.55 4.16 -30.63
C SER A 95 26.03 4.23 -31.06
N ALA A 96 26.78 3.15 -30.87
CA ALA A 96 28.18 3.05 -31.29
C ALA A 96 28.34 3.13 -32.82
N LEU A 97 27.51 2.42 -33.58
CA LEU A 97 27.51 2.44 -35.04
C LEU A 97 27.18 3.83 -35.60
N VAL A 98 26.17 4.50 -35.06
CA VAL A 98 25.79 5.84 -35.53
C VAL A 98 26.89 6.87 -35.26
N ARG A 99 27.58 6.79 -34.11
CA ARG A 99 28.74 7.67 -33.82
C ARG A 99 29.90 7.44 -34.79
N TYR A 100 30.14 6.19 -35.17
CA TYR A 100 31.15 5.86 -36.17
C TYR A 100 30.76 6.43 -37.55
N ALA A 101 29.52 6.24 -37.98
CA ALA A 101 29.02 6.70 -39.27
C ALA A 101 29.03 8.23 -39.43
N VAL A 102 28.77 8.98 -38.36
CA VAL A 102 28.76 10.46 -38.36
C VAL A 102 30.17 11.04 -38.18
N GLY A 103 31.22 10.21 -38.09
CA GLY A 103 32.59 10.69 -37.93
C GLY A 103 32.83 11.38 -36.58
N ALA A 104 32.01 11.10 -35.57
CA ALA A 104 32.12 11.67 -34.22
C ALA A 104 33.24 11.01 -33.39
N VAL A 105 34.25 10.45 -34.05
CA VAL A 105 35.34 9.67 -33.48
C VAL A 105 36.64 10.44 -33.70
N PRO A 106 37.46 10.66 -32.65
CA PRO A 106 38.74 11.34 -32.79
C PRO A 106 39.65 10.64 -33.81
N VAL A 107 40.25 11.42 -34.70
CA VAL A 107 41.21 10.92 -35.70
C VAL A 107 42.39 10.26 -34.98
N GLY A 108 42.67 8.99 -35.29
CA GLY A 108 43.79 8.23 -34.70
C GLY A 108 43.46 7.37 -33.46
N GLU A 109 42.27 7.48 -32.87
CA GLU A 109 41.88 6.73 -31.66
C GLU A 109 40.62 5.85 -31.81
N GLY A 110 40.30 5.45 -33.04
CA GLY A 110 39.01 4.81 -33.39
C GLY A 110 38.56 3.67 -32.46
N PRO A 111 39.34 2.58 -32.33
CA PRO A 111 38.92 1.41 -31.56
C PRO A 111 38.83 1.67 -30.04
N ARG A 112 39.78 2.44 -29.50
CA ARG A 112 39.83 2.75 -28.05
C ARG A 112 38.68 3.66 -27.63
N TYR A 113 38.37 4.66 -28.45
CA TYR A 113 37.26 5.58 -28.21
C TYR A 113 35.90 4.89 -28.31
N MET A 114 35.72 3.98 -29.28
CA MET A 114 34.52 3.14 -29.39
C MET A 114 34.32 2.24 -28.16
N LEU A 115 35.38 1.63 -27.65
CA LEU A 115 35.32 0.78 -26.46
C LEU A 115 34.90 1.57 -25.21
N LEU A 116 35.51 2.74 -24.97
CA LEU A 116 35.19 3.60 -23.82
C LEU A 116 33.73 4.07 -23.82
N ILE A 117 33.22 4.44 -24.99
CA ILE A 117 31.81 4.78 -25.16
C ILE A 117 30.95 3.58 -24.85
N PHE A 118 31.23 2.42 -25.44
CA PHE A 118 30.45 1.21 -25.24
C PHE A 118 30.38 0.78 -23.77
N THR A 119 31.51 0.83 -23.05
CA THR A 119 31.55 0.48 -21.62
C THR A 119 30.81 1.48 -20.74
N SER A 120 30.91 2.78 -21.04
CA SER A 120 30.16 3.82 -20.33
C SER A 120 28.64 3.65 -20.53
N TRP A 121 28.21 3.26 -21.73
CA TRP A 121 26.82 2.99 -22.06
C TRP A 121 26.26 1.74 -21.38
N LEU A 122 27.05 0.66 -21.33
CA LEU A 122 26.72 -0.55 -20.60
C LEU A 122 26.54 -0.25 -19.10
N GLY A 123 27.46 0.52 -18.50
CA GLY A 123 27.38 0.92 -17.10
C GLY A 123 26.11 1.71 -16.79
N SER A 124 25.83 2.76 -17.54
CA SER A 124 24.64 3.61 -17.36
C SER A 124 23.34 2.80 -17.55
N SER A 125 23.31 1.90 -18.53
CA SER A 125 22.15 1.05 -18.79
C SER A 125 21.93 0.02 -17.68
N ALA A 126 23.00 -0.57 -17.14
CA ALA A 126 22.93 -1.49 -16.02
C ALA A 126 22.37 -0.80 -14.75
N VAL A 127 22.78 0.45 -14.48
CA VAL A 127 22.25 1.25 -13.37
C VAL A 127 20.76 1.52 -13.55
N LEU A 128 20.31 1.87 -14.77
CA LEU A 128 18.88 2.08 -15.06
C LEU A 128 18.06 0.81 -14.85
N VAL A 129 18.55 -0.34 -15.34
CA VAL A 129 17.89 -1.63 -15.17
C VAL A 129 17.82 -2.01 -13.68
N ALA A 130 18.92 -1.83 -12.93
CA ALA A 130 18.96 -2.11 -11.50
C ALA A 130 18.00 -1.21 -10.70
N GLY A 131 18.01 0.10 -10.96
CA GLY A 131 17.08 1.06 -10.36
C GLY A 131 15.62 0.74 -10.69
N TYR A 132 15.36 0.25 -11.90
CA TYR A 132 14.04 -0.16 -12.30
C TYR A 132 13.55 -1.45 -11.63
N ILE A 133 14.40 -2.47 -11.54
CA ILE A 133 14.11 -3.70 -10.78
C ILE A 133 13.83 -3.35 -9.31
N TYR A 134 14.62 -2.45 -8.72
CA TYR A 134 14.39 -1.96 -7.37
C TYR A 134 13.03 -1.27 -7.23
N TYR A 135 12.67 -0.38 -8.17
CA TYR A 135 11.37 0.29 -8.20
C TYR A 135 10.19 -0.69 -8.25
N LEU A 136 10.26 -1.71 -9.12
CA LEU A 136 9.22 -2.74 -9.22
C LEU A 136 9.09 -3.57 -7.94
N ARG A 137 10.22 -3.97 -7.33
CA ARG A 137 10.20 -4.69 -6.05
C ARG A 137 9.62 -3.84 -4.93
N ALA A 138 9.96 -2.55 -4.89
CA ALA A 138 9.40 -1.62 -3.91
C ALA A 138 7.87 -1.48 -4.08
N GLN A 139 7.36 -1.39 -5.32
CA GLN A 139 5.91 -1.37 -5.57
C GLN A 139 5.23 -2.68 -5.16
N ALA A 140 5.79 -3.84 -5.51
CA ALA A 140 5.23 -5.13 -5.13
C ALA A 140 5.17 -5.29 -3.61
N ALA A 141 6.26 -4.95 -2.91
CA ALA A 141 6.31 -4.96 -1.45
C ALA A 141 5.27 -4.01 -0.83
N GLN A 142 5.05 -2.84 -1.43
CA GLN A 142 4.04 -1.89 -0.96
C GLN A 142 2.61 -2.42 -1.16
N GLN A 143 2.34 -3.12 -2.26
CA GLN A 143 1.04 -3.76 -2.50
C GLN A 143 0.80 -4.90 -1.51
N GLU A 144 1.80 -5.73 -1.27
CA GLU A 144 1.74 -6.81 -0.28
C GLU A 144 1.50 -6.27 1.14
N ALA A 145 2.20 -5.20 1.54
CA ALA A 145 2.01 -4.55 2.83
C ALA A 145 0.58 -4.01 2.99
N ARG A 146 0.05 -3.31 1.98
CA ARG A 146 -1.35 -2.81 1.99
C ARG A 146 -2.35 -3.97 2.10
N ALA A 147 -2.12 -5.06 1.38
CA ALA A 147 -2.98 -6.24 1.45
C ALA A 147 -2.93 -6.90 2.84
N ALA A 148 -1.76 -6.94 3.47
CA ALA A 148 -1.60 -7.44 4.84
C ALA A 148 -2.31 -6.55 5.87
N ASP A 149 -2.21 -5.23 5.74
CA ASP A 149 -2.88 -4.27 6.63
C ASP A 149 -4.41 -4.38 6.54
N LEU A 150 -4.95 -4.51 5.32
CA LEU A 150 -6.39 -4.73 5.11
C LEU A 150 -6.87 -6.04 5.76
N ARG A 151 -6.10 -7.13 5.60
CA ARG A 151 -6.42 -8.42 6.25
C ARG A 151 -6.39 -8.31 7.78
N ARG A 152 -5.44 -7.59 8.35
CA ARG A 152 -5.37 -7.34 9.81
C ARG A 152 -6.59 -6.59 10.31
N GLY A 153 -6.97 -5.49 9.65
CA GLY A 153 -8.16 -4.72 10.03
C GLY A 153 -9.47 -5.52 9.93
N GLN A 154 -9.58 -6.41 8.93
CA GLN A 154 -10.73 -7.33 8.82
C GLN A 154 -10.79 -8.31 10.00
N LEU A 155 -9.66 -8.89 10.39
CA LEU A 155 -9.58 -9.81 11.54
C LEU A 155 -9.94 -9.10 12.85
N GLU A 156 -9.43 -7.87 13.07
CA GLU A 156 -9.78 -7.05 14.23
C GLU A 156 -11.28 -6.76 14.29
N THR A 157 -11.89 -6.41 13.15
CA THR A 157 -13.34 -6.17 13.04
C THR A 157 -14.14 -7.43 13.35
N GLN A 158 -13.72 -8.59 12.84
CA GLN A 158 -14.36 -9.88 13.12
C GLN A 158 -14.24 -10.26 14.60
N GLN A 159 -13.07 -10.03 15.21
CA GLN A 159 -12.87 -10.24 16.64
C GLN A 159 -13.77 -9.32 17.47
N LEU A 160 -13.87 -8.04 17.12
CA LEU A 160 -14.74 -7.09 17.79
C LEU A 160 -16.21 -7.50 17.65
N ALA A 161 -16.65 -7.87 16.45
CA ALA A 161 -18.00 -8.36 16.18
C ALA A 161 -18.31 -9.64 16.98
N THR A 162 -17.35 -10.54 17.10
CA THR A 162 -17.49 -11.76 17.91
C THR A 162 -17.59 -11.43 19.39
N ARG A 163 -16.74 -10.54 19.90
CA ARG A 163 -16.81 -10.05 21.29
C ARG A 163 -18.15 -9.35 21.57
N LEU A 164 -18.63 -8.53 20.65
CA LEU A 164 -19.95 -7.89 20.75
C LEU A 164 -21.08 -8.93 20.75
N ARG A 165 -21.01 -9.96 19.91
CA ARG A 165 -21.99 -11.08 19.93
C ARG A 165 -21.94 -11.85 21.24
N LEU A 166 -20.75 -12.12 21.79
CA LEU A 166 -20.59 -12.77 23.09
C LEU A 166 -21.17 -11.91 24.22
N LEU A 167 -20.89 -10.60 24.21
CA LEU A 167 -21.47 -9.65 25.15
C LEU A 167 -23.00 -9.56 25.02
N GLN A 168 -23.54 -9.57 23.79
CA GLN A 168 -24.99 -9.59 23.55
C GLN A 168 -25.64 -10.92 23.98
N ALA A 169 -24.94 -12.05 23.85
CA ALA A 169 -25.46 -13.36 24.20
C ALA A 169 -25.58 -13.59 25.72
N GLN A 170 -24.81 -12.87 26.54
CA GLN A 170 -24.84 -13.01 27.99
C GLN A 170 -26.08 -12.42 28.67
N VAL A 171 -26.90 -11.67 27.92
CA VAL A 171 -28.22 -11.24 28.37
C VAL A 171 -29.23 -11.62 27.30
N GLU A 172 -29.94 -12.75 27.50
CA GLU A 172 -30.99 -13.25 26.60
C GLU A 172 -31.93 -12.10 26.17
N PRO A 173 -31.81 -11.56 24.94
CA PRO A 173 -32.52 -10.35 24.55
C PRO A 173 -34.04 -10.57 24.65
N HIS A 174 -34.47 -11.80 24.40
CA HIS A 174 -35.85 -12.20 24.53
C HIS A 174 -36.38 -12.05 25.96
N PHE A 175 -35.60 -12.42 26.98
CA PHE A 175 -35.99 -12.26 28.38
C PHE A 175 -36.22 -10.78 28.71
N LEU A 176 -35.35 -9.88 28.24
CA LEU A 176 -35.45 -8.45 28.49
C LEU A 176 -36.68 -7.83 27.83
N PHE A 177 -36.92 -8.14 26.55
CA PHE A 177 -38.11 -7.64 25.83
C PHE A 177 -39.41 -8.19 26.43
N ASN A 178 -39.43 -9.46 26.83
CA ASN A 178 -40.58 -10.06 27.52
C ASN A 178 -40.83 -9.37 28.85
N THR A 179 -39.78 -9.13 29.63
CA THR A 179 -39.88 -8.51 30.95
C THR A 179 -40.36 -7.06 30.85
N LEU A 180 -39.82 -6.26 29.93
CA LEU A 180 -40.26 -4.88 29.67
C LEU A 180 -41.70 -4.80 29.16
N SER A 181 -42.10 -5.73 28.28
CA SER A 181 -43.49 -5.82 27.82
C SER A 181 -44.45 -6.13 28.96
N ASN A 182 -44.01 -6.95 29.93
CA ASN A 182 -44.81 -7.29 31.10
C ASN A 182 -44.87 -6.12 32.10
N VAL A 183 -43.77 -5.39 32.30
CA VAL A 183 -43.75 -4.13 33.06
C VAL A 183 -44.76 -3.15 32.47
N ARG A 184 -44.74 -2.94 31.15
CA ARG A 184 -45.69 -2.03 30.48
C ARG A 184 -47.14 -2.43 30.71
N ARG A 185 -47.45 -3.73 30.63
CA ARG A 185 -48.79 -4.27 30.89
C ARG A 185 -49.20 -4.03 32.35
N LEU A 186 -48.31 -4.33 33.30
CA LEU A 186 -48.57 -4.13 34.72
C LEU A 186 -48.72 -2.64 35.05
N CYS A 187 -47.94 -1.73 34.48
CA CYS A 187 -48.15 -0.30 34.71
C CYS A 187 -49.57 0.19 34.33
N GLN A 188 -50.26 -0.51 33.43
CA GLN A 188 -51.64 -0.19 33.04
C GLN A 188 -52.68 -0.91 33.91
N SER A 189 -52.41 -2.13 34.38
CA SER A 189 -53.38 -2.95 35.13
C SER A 189 -53.18 -2.93 36.66
N ASP A 190 -51.92 -2.87 37.10
CA ASP A 190 -51.48 -2.83 38.50
C ASP A 190 -50.13 -2.07 38.59
N ALA A 191 -50.25 -0.75 38.80
CA ALA A 191 -49.10 0.13 38.84
C ALA A 191 -48.11 -0.19 39.98
N ALA A 192 -48.56 -0.79 41.08
CA ALA A 192 -47.68 -1.19 42.17
C ALA A 192 -46.81 -2.40 41.77
N ALA A 193 -47.43 -3.43 41.19
CA ALA A 193 -46.70 -4.59 40.65
C ALA A 193 -45.76 -4.20 39.50
N GLY A 194 -46.16 -3.27 38.63
CA GLY A 194 -45.32 -2.74 37.55
C GLY A 194 -44.06 -2.04 38.07
N ARG A 195 -44.19 -1.19 39.10
CA ARG A 195 -43.05 -0.55 39.77
C ARG A 195 -42.12 -1.56 40.44
N ALA A 196 -42.68 -2.57 41.11
CA ALA A 196 -41.90 -3.64 41.73
C ALA A 196 -41.10 -4.45 40.69
N MET A 197 -41.72 -4.79 39.56
CA MET A 197 -41.06 -5.53 38.47
C MET A 197 -39.94 -4.72 37.80
N LEU A 198 -40.16 -3.41 37.60
CA LEU A 198 -39.12 -2.52 37.08
C LEU A 198 -37.93 -2.39 38.05
N GLY A 199 -38.20 -2.35 39.36
CA GLY A 199 -37.16 -2.37 40.40
C GLY A 199 -36.31 -3.65 40.36
N GLN A 200 -36.94 -4.82 40.26
CA GLN A 200 -36.23 -6.10 40.15
C GLN A 200 -35.44 -6.22 38.83
N LEU A 201 -35.99 -5.70 37.72
CA LEU A 201 -35.26 -5.66 36.45
C LEU A 201 -34.03 -4.76 36.55
N THR A 202 -34.14 -3.62 37.23
CA THR A 202 -33.02 -2.71 37.45
C THR A 202 -31.94 -3.34 38.34
N ARG A 203 -32.33 -4.06 39.40
CA ARG A 203 -31.41 -4.82 40.26
C ARG A 203 -30.73 -5.95 39.49
N TYR A 204 -31.47 -6.71 38.70
CA TYR A 204 -30.93 -7.77 37.83
C TYR A 204 -29.91 -7.22 36.83
N LEU A 205 -30.22 -6.13 36.14
CA LEU A 205 -29.29 -5.50 35.20
C LEU A 205 -28.05 -4.93 35.90
N ARG A 206 -28.21 -4.33 37.09
CA ARG A 206 -27.10 -3.82 37.90
C ARG A 206 -26.18 -4.93 38.39
N ALA A 207 -26.72 -6.10 38.75
CA ALA A 207 -25.92 -7.27 39.12
C ALA A 207 -25.29 -7.94 37.89
N ALA A 208 -25.98 -7.98 36.74
CA ALA A 208 -25.48 -8.64 35.53
C ALA A 208 -24.38 -7.83 34.80
N LEU A 209 -24.50 -6.50 34.73
CA LEU A 209 -23.62 -5.65 33.90
C LEU A 209 -22.14 -5.61 34.34
N PRO A 210 -21.78 -5.48 35.63
CA PRO A 210 -20.39 -5.50 36.08
C PRO A 210 -19.67 -6.81 35.71
N ARG A 211 -20.42 -7.92 35.80
CA ARG A 211 -19.96 -9.27 35.49
C ARG A 211 -19.67 -9.51 34.01
N MET A 212 -20.18 -8.64 33.13
CA MET A 212 -19.85 -8.66 31.70
C MET A 212 -18.44 -8.10 31.42
N ARG A 213 -17.78 -7.48 32.41
CA ARG A 213 -16.46 -6.84 32.29
C ARG A 213 -15.34 -7.58 33.03
N GLU A 214 -15.66 -8.35 34.07
CA GLU A 214 -14.68 -9.04 34.94
C GLU A 214 -14.70 -10.55 34.70
N HIS A 215 -13.53 -11.22 34.78
CA HIS A 215 -13.40 -12.68 34.56
C HIS A 215 -13.63 -13.52 35.83
N GLU A 216 -13.68 -12.88 37.01
CA GLU A 216 -13.89 -13.53 38.30
C GLU A 216 -15.08 -12.86 39.00
N THR A 217 -15.83 -13.63 39.78
CA THR A 217 -16.98 -13.11 40.54
C THR A 217 -17.10 -13.83 41.88
N THR A 218 -17.70 -13.17 42.85
CA THR A 218 -17.91 -13.73 44.19
C THR A 218 -19.21 -14.52 44.28
N LEU A 219 -19.28 -15.45 45.23
CA LEU A 219 -20.52 -16.17 45.53
C LEU A 219 -21.66 -15.21 45.94
N ALA A 220 -21.35 -14.14 46.66
CA ALA A 220 -22.32 -13.13 47.08
C ALA A 220 -22.96 -12.41 45.87
N GLU A 221 -22.16 -12.09 44.85
CA GLU A 221 -22.66 -11.49 43.60
C GLU A 221 -23.52 -12.47 42.80
N GLU A 222 -23.19 -13.78 42.80
CA GLU A 222 -24.02 -14.81 42.14
C GLU A 222 -25.39 -14.90 42.80
N ILE A 223 -25.39 -14.89 44.13
CA ILE A 223 -26.62 -14.92 44.92
C ILE A 223 -27.47 -13.68 44.67
N ASP A 224 -26.88 -12.48 44.57
CA ASP A 224 -27.64 -11.25 44.28
C ASP A 224 -28.28 -11.29 42.89
N LEU A 225 -27.55 -11.76 41.87
CA LEU A 225 -28.06 -11.91 40.50
C LEU A 225 -29.23 -12.92 40.44
N VAL A 226 -29.05 -14.10 41.04
CA VAL A 226 -30.08 -15.15 41.10
C VAL A 226 -31.30 -14.66 41.89
N SER A 227 -31.10 -13.95 43.01
CA SER A 227 -32.18 -13.38 43.82
C SER A 227 -33.01 -12.37 43.02
N ALA A 228 -32.36 -11.50 42.25
CA ALA A 228 -33.06 -10.53 41.40
C ALA A 228 -33.84 -11.22 40.27
N TYR A 229 -33.27 -12.26 39.65
CA TYR A 229 -33.95 -13.07 38.63
C TYR A 229 -35.18 -13.78 39.19
N LEU A 230 -35.05 -14.44 40.34
CA LEU A 230 -36.16 -15.12 41.00
C LEU A 230 -37.24 -14.12 41.45
N GLY A 231 -36.86 -12.91 41.85
CA GLY A 231 -37.80 -11.81 42.12
C GLY A 231 -38.65 -11.44 40.90
N LEU A 232 -38.05 -11.36 39.71
CA LEU A 232 -38.78 -11.13 38.45
C LEU A 232 -39.75 -12.26 38.15
N GLN A 233 -39.29 -13.51 38.29
CA GLN A 233 -40.11 -14.69 38.01
C GLN A 233 -41.25 -14.85 39.01
N LYS A 234 -41.05 -14.48 40.29
CA LYS A 234 -42.08 -14.50 41.32
C LYS A 234 -43.22 -13.52 41.01
N ILE A 235 -42.91 -12.33 40.51
CA ILE A 235 -43.94 -11.37 40.08
C ILE A 235 -44.73 -11.93 38.89
N ARG A 236 -44.06 -12.62 37.95
CA ARG A 236 -44.70 -13.20 36.76
C ARG A 236 -45.56 -14.43 37.08
N MET A 237 -45.12 -15.27 38.00
CA MET A 237 -45.78 -16.54 38.35
C MET A 237 -46.74 -16.41 39.53
N GLY A 238 -46.66 -15.31 40.29
CA GLY A 238 -47.48 -15.06 41.47
C GLY A 238 -47.32 -16.17 42.50
N ALA A 239 -48.44 -16.65 43.03
CA ALA A 239 -48.48 -17.74 44.02
C ALA A 239 -47.99 -19.11 43.51
N ARG A 240 -47.71 -19.25 42.20
CA ARG A 240 -47.24 -20.51 41.62
C ARG A 240 -45.74 -20.76 41.84
N LEU A 241 -45.01 -19.78 42.34
CA LEU A 241 -43.57 -19.86 42.55
C LEU A 241 -43.20 -19.44 43.96
N GLU A 242 -42.71 -20.40 44.75
CA GLU A 242 -42.04 -20.17 46.02
C GLU A 242 -40.53 -20.40 45.85
N THR A 243 -39.73 -19.59 46.54
CA THR A 243 -38.27 -19.54 46.35
C THR A 243 -37.58 -19.46 47.71
N SER A 244 -36.59 -20.31 47.93
CA SER A 244 -35.67 -20.25 49.07
C SER A 244 -34.24 -20.31 48.54
N ILE A 245 -33.32 -19.54 49.14
CA ILE A 245 -31.90 -19.57 48.84
C ILE A 245 -31.17 -19.81 50.17
N GLU A 246 -30.41 -20.90 50.24
CA GLU A 246 -29.53 -21.21 51.35
C GLU A 246 -28.09 -21.13 50.87
N ALA A 247 -27.29 -20.30 51.54
CA ALA A 247 -25.88 -20.13 51.23
C ALA A 247 -25.09 -19.91 52.54
N PRO A 248 -23.81 -20.31 52.59
CA PRO A 248 -22.94 -19.99 53.72
C PRO A 248 -22.85 -18.47 53.92
N GLU A 249 -22.90 -18.01 55.18
CA GLU A 249 -22.61 -16.61 55.48
C GLU A 249 -21.16 -16.26 55.07
N PRO A 250 -20.94 -15.02 54.57
CA PRO A 250 -19.64 -14.59 54.04
C PRO A 250 -18.51 -14.58 55.05
#